data_AF-A0AAW1IVM3-F1
#
_entry.id   AF-A0AAW1IVM3-F1
#
_cell.length_a   1.000
_cell.length_b   1.000
_cell.length_c   1.000
_cell.angle_alpha   90.00
_cell.angle_beta   90.00
_cell.angle_gamma   90.00
#
_symmetry.space_group_name_H-M   'P 1'
#
loop_
_entity.id
_entity.type
_entity.pdbx_description
1 polymer ?
#
loop_
_entity_poly.entity_id
_entity_poly.type
_entity_poly.pdbx_seq_one_letter_code
_entity_poly.pdbx_strand_id
1 'polypeptide(L)'
;MPVAYKRGDLVLIKSHAIKDKPFAPKWLGPHRIEDTAGPTSYWIRRGKSARVKYHFDQLRRYPSEKENRPAAPDDEPQPGSSKD
;
A
#
# COMPACT_ATOMS: atom_id res chain seq x y z
N MET A 1 -8.25 -14.73 -8.67
CA MET A 1 -8.34 -13.48 -9.47
C MET A 1 -7.09 -12.66 -9.20
N PRO A 2 -6.20 -12.40 -10.17
CA PRO A 2 -5.09 -11.47 -9.96
C PRO A 2 -5.66 -10.10 -9.60
N VAL A 3 -5.14 -9.46 -8.55
CA VAL A 3 -5.55 -8.11 -8.17
C VAL A 3 -5.08 -7.16 -9.27
N ALA A 4 -6.02 -6.73 -10.12
CA ALA A 4 -5.73 -5.74 -11.14
C ALA A 4 -5.62 -4.36 -10.49
N TYR A 5 -4.41 -3.83 -10.45
CA TYR A 5 -4.19 -2.46 -9.99
C TYR A 5 -4.55 -1.45 -11.08
N LYS A 6 -5.02 -0.25 -10.70
CA LYS A 6 -5.36 0.81 -11.65
C LYS A 6 -4.29 1.90 -11.65
N ARG A 7 -4.22 2.67 -12.74
CA ARG A 7 -3.42 3.91 -12.77
C ARG A 7 -3.85 4.82 -11.63
N GLY A 8 -2.90 5.27 -10.83
CA GLY A 8 -3.14 6.10 -9.65
C GLY A 8 -3.22 5.36 -8.32
N ASP A 9 -3.37 4.01 -8.32
CA ASP A 9 -3.31 3.21 -7.09
C ASP A 9 -1.95 3.38 -6.41
N LEU A 10 -1.96 3.39 -5.08
CA LEU A 10 -0.77 3.32 -4.25
C LEU A 10 -0.44 1.86 -3.98
N VAL A 11 0.80 1.48 -4.26
CA VAL A 11 1.32 0.14 -4.07
C VAL A 11 2.69 0.18 -3.39
N LEU A 12 3.00 -0.90 -2.71
CA LEU A 12 4.33 -1.20 -2.18
C LEU A 12 5.07 -2.10 -3.16
N ILE A 13 6.33 -1.82 -3.39
CA ILE A 13 7.23 -2.64 -4.22
C ILE A 13 8.03 -3.55 -3.31
N LYS A 14 8.09 -4.84 -3.64
CA LYS A 14 8.94 -5.81 -2.96
C LYS A 14 10.41 -5.42 -3.13
N SER A 15 11.10 -5.12 -2.04
CA SER A 15 12.54 -4.94 -2.03
C SER A 15 13.17 -6.31 -2.21
N HIS A 16 13.94 -6.51 -3.28
CA HIS A 16 14.97 -7.54 -3.28
C HIS A 16 16.06 -7.02 -2.35
N ALA A 17 16.00 -7.42 -1.07
CA ALA A 17 17.03 -7.08 -0.11
C ALA A 17 18.38 -7.43 -0.74
N ILE A 18 19.22 -6.41 -0.88
CA ILE A 18 20.63 -6.58 -1.18
C ILE A 18 21.13 -7.53 -0.08
N LYS A 19 21.82 -8.61 -0.47
CA LYS A 19 22.29 -9.74 0.36
C LYS A 19 23.07 -9.32 1.63
N ASP A 20 23.30 -8.02 1.80
CA ASP A 20 24.16 -7.34 2.76
C ASP A 20 23.42 -6.58 3.88
N LYS A 21 22.08 -6.47 3.87
CA LYS A 21 21.32 -5.76 4.92
C LYS A 21 20.18 -6.60 5.51
N PRO A 22 20.40 -7.29 6.64
CA PRO A 22 19.37 -8.15 7.27
C PRO A 22 18.16 -7.37 7.81
N PHE A 23 18.30 -6.07 8.05
CA PHE A 23 17.22 -5.22 8.61
C PHE A 23 16.53 -4.32 7.57
N ALA A 24 16.70 -4.58 6.27
CA ALA A 24 16.03 -3.78 5.24
C ALA A 24 14.54 -4.14 5.14
N PRO A 25 13.64 -3.15 5.01
CA PRO A 25 12.21 -3.43 4.82
C PRO A 25 11.97 -4.19 3.52
N LYS A 26 11.21 -5.29 3.62
CA LYS A 26 10.83 -6.15 2.49
C LYS A 26 9.95 -5.46 1.47
N TRP A 27 9.29 -4.36 1.84
CA TRP A 27 8.36 -3.60 1.01
C TRP A 27 8.72 -2.12 1.05
N LEU A 28 8.78 -1.48 -0.11
CA LEU A 28 9.18 -0.09 -0.32
C LEU A 28 8.01 0.70 -0.90
N GLY A 29 7.75 1.88 -0.36
CA GLY A 29 6.68 2.77 -0.85
C GLY A 29 6.06 3.59 0.28
N PRO A 30 4.88 4.20 0.05
CA PRO A 30 3.98 4.00 -1.09
C PRO A 30 4.49 4.57 -2.42
N HIS A 31 4.25 3.85 -3.52
CA HIS A 31 4.50 4.31 -4.88
C HIS A 31 3.22 4.29 -5.71
N ARG A 32 3.10 5.23 -6.64
CA ARG A 32 1.91 5.37 -7.47
C ARG A 32 2.09 4.68 -8.80
N ILE A 33 1.11 3.87 -9.20
CA ILE A 33 1.09 3.27 -10.54
C ILE A 33 0.83 4.37 -11.55
N GLU A 34 1.73 4.52 -12.51
CA GLU A 34 1.52 5.46 -13.59
C GLU A 34 0.82 4.83 -14.78
N ASP A 35 1.12 3.57 -15.10
CA ASP A 35 0.55 2.93 -16.29
C ASP A 35 0.61 1.39 -16.20
N THR A 36 -0.14 0.71 -17.06
CA THR A 36 -0.17 -0.75 -17.17
C THR A 36 0.72 -1.19 -18.33
N ALA A 37 1.87 -1.81 -18.02
CA ALA A 37 2.80 -2.32 -19.03
C ALA A 37 2.31 -3.62 -19.72
N GLY A 38 1.30 -4.28 -19.16
CA GLY A 38 0.71 -5.51 -19.66
C GLY A 38 -0.32 -6.07 -18.67
N PRO A 39 -0.85 -7.29 -18.92
CA PRO A 39 -1.92 -7.86 -18.09
C PRO A 39 -1.49 -8.12 -16.64
N THR A 40 -0.19 -8.30 -16.40
CA THR A 40 0.39 -8.62 -15.08
C THR A 40 1.55 -7.70 -14.70
N SER A 41 1.79 -6.64 -15.47
CA SER A 41 2.94 -5.75 -15.27
C SER A 41 2.53 -4.29 -15.28
N TYR A 42 3.15 -3.49 -14.41
CA TYR A 42 2.80 -2.09 -14.17
C TYR A 42 4.03 -1.20 -14.19
N TRP A 43 3.88 -0.01 -14.77
CA TRP A 43 4.88 1.05 -14.75
C TRP A 43 4.70 1.91 -13.50
N ILE A 44 5.74 1.96 -12.67
CA ILE A 44 5.76 2.71 -11.43
C ILE A 44 6.89 3.73 -11.49
N ARG A 45 6.60 4.97 -11.11
CA ARG A 45 7.61 6.04 -11.05
C ARG A 45 8.41 5.93 -9.75
N ARG A 46 9.71 5.70 -9.88
CA ARG A 46 10.72 5.69 -8.81
C ARG A 46 11.49 7.00 -8.87
N GLY A 47 11.30 7.85 -7.85
CA GLY A 47 11.97 9.15 -7.78
C GLY A 47 11.49 10.15 -8.83
N LYS A 48 12.36 11.10 -9.24
CA LYS A 48 11.95 12.23 -10.09
C LYS A 48 11.71 11.87 -11.56
N SER A 49 12.38 10.86 -12.14
CA SER A 49 12.26 10.61 -13.60
C SER A 49 12.33 9.15 -14.06
N ALA A 50 12.59 8.18 -13.17
CA ALA A 50 12.69 6.78 -13.60
C ALA A 50 11.33 6.09 -13.53
N ARG A 51 10.86 5.52 -14.65
CA ARG A 51 9.73 4.59 -14.68
C ARG A 51 10.29 3.18 -14.72
N VAL A 52 9.90 2.35 -13.77
CA VAL A 52 10.36 0.96 -13.66
C VAL A 52 9.17 0.03 -13.80
N LYS A 53 9.36 -1.04 -14.57
CA LYS A 53 8.35 -2.08 -14.76
C LYS A 53 8.43 -3.08 -13.62
N TYR A 54 7.29 -3.34 -12.99
CA TYR A 54 7.16 -4.37 -11.95
C TYR A 54 6.05 -5.35 -12.30
N HIS A 55 6.26 -6.61 -11.95
CA HIS A 55 5.23 -7.65 -12.06
C HIS A 55 4.27 -7.58 -10.86
N PHE A 56 3.01 -7.98 -11.02
CA PHE A 56 2.00 -7.91 -9.95
C PHE A 56 2.42 -8.66 -8.67
N ASP A 57 3.19 -9.74 -8.80
CA ASP A 57 3.74 -10.53 -7.67
C ASP A 57 4.74 -9.73 -6.80
N GLN A 58 5.40 -8.75 -7.43
CA GLN A 58 6.32 -7.85 -6.74
C GLN A 58 5.61 -6.63 -6.15
N LEU A 59 4.29 -6.52 -6.33
CA LEU A 59 3.49 -5.38 -5.87
C LEU A 59 2.52 -5.83 -4.78
N ARG A 60 2.43 -5.02 -3.73
CA ARG A 60 1.40 -5.14 -2.70
C ARG A 60 0.52 -3.92 -2.72
N ARG A 61 -0.78 -4.10 -2.56
CA ARG A 61 -1.67 -2.94 -2.37
C ARG A 61 -1.26 -2.20 -1.11
N TYR A 62 -1.10 -0.88 -1.21
CA TYR A 62 -0.91 -0.07 -0.02
C TYR A 62 -2.25 -0.06 0.72
N PRO A 63 -2.32 -0.50 1.99
CA PRO A 63 -3.54 -0.41 2.75
C PRO A 63 -3.92 1.07 2.81
N SER A 64 -5.04 1.42 2.18
CA SER A 64 -5.58 2.76 2.31
C SER A 64 -6.00 2.92 3.78
N GLU A 65 -5.60 4.01 4.43
CA GLU A 65 -5.90 4.26 5.86
C GLU A 65 -7.38 4.12 6.24
N LYS A 66 -8.30 4.05 5.26
CA LYS A 66 -9.70 3.71 5.50
C LYS A 66 -9.93 2.31 6.07
N GLU A 67 -9.02 1.35 5.87
CA GLU A 67 -9.12 -0.01 6.45
C GLU A 67 -8.23 -0.17 7.71
N ASN A 68 -7.52 0.88 8.09
CA ASN A 68 -6.69 0.93 9.30
C ASN A 68 -7.01 2.15 10.18
N ARG A 69 -8.27 2.62 10.15
CA ARG A 69 -8.81 3.09 11.42
C ARG A 69 -8.86 1.81 12.28
N PRO A 70 -8.13 1.69 13.42
CA PRO A 70 -8.78 1.02 14.53
C PRO A 70 -10.17 1.67 14.55
N ALA A 71 -11.25 0.88 14.50
CA ALA A 71 -12.56 1.41 14.81
C ALA A 71 -12.31 2.36 15.98
N ALA A 72 -12.45 3.68 15.73
CA ALA A 72 -12.19 4.65 16.77
C ALA A 72 -12.96 4.11 17.96
N PRO A 73 -12.35 3.88 19.14
CA PRO A 73 -13.08 3.30 20.25
C PRO A 73 -14.34 4.14 20.36
N ASP A 74 -15.45 3.53 19.96
CA ASP A 74 -16.79 4.09 20.01
C ASP A 74 -17.17 3.91 21.48
N ASP A 75 -16.44 4.64 22.31
CA ASP A 75 -16.75 4.90 23.69
C ASP A 75 -16.62 6.41 23.82
N GLU A 76 -17.53 7.07 23.11
CA GLU A 76 -18.08 8.34 23.51
C GLU A 76 -18.95 8.03 24.75
N PRO A 77 -18.51 8.30 26.00
CA PRO A 77 -19.42 8.19 27.12
C PRO A 77 -20.38 9.37 27.06
N GLN A 78 -21.55 9.17 26.42
CA GLN A 78 -22.70 10.05 26.56
C GLN A 78 -23.98 9.20 26.68
N PRO A 79 -25.01 9.67 27.40
CA PRO A 79 -25.02 10.05 28.80
C PRO A 79 -26.13 9.27 29.54
N GLY A 80 -25.79 8.63 30.66
CA GLY A 80 -26.76 7.98 31.54
C GLY A 80 -27.05 8.81 32.78
N SER A 81 -27.84 9.88 32.62
CA SER A 81 -28.55 10.47 33.76
C SER A 81 -29.47 9.44 34.40
N SER A 82 -29.61 9.52 35.72
CA SER A 82 -30.68 8.95 36.56
C SER A 82 -30.49 7.48 36.96
N LYS A 83 -30.76 7.00 38.17
CA LYS A 83 -31.40 7.51 39.42
C LYS A 83 -31.51 6.23 40.29
N ASP A 84 -31.05 6.20 41.53
CA ASP A 84 -31.78 6.52 42.77
C ASP A 84 -30.84 6.11 43.93
#